data_AF-A0A6M3MFI7-F1
#
_entry.id   AF-A0A6M3MFI7-F1
#
_cell.length_a   1.000
_cell.length_b   1.000
_cell.length_c   1.000
_cell.angle_alpha   90.00
_cell.angle_beta   90.00
_cell.angle_gamma   90.00
#
_symmetry.space_group_name_H-M   'P 1'
#
loop_
_entity.id
_entity.type
_entity.pdbx_description
1 polymer ?
#
loop_
_entity_poly.entity_id
_entity_poly.type
_entity_poly.pdbx_seq_one_letter_code
_entity_poly.pdbx_strand_id
1 'polypeptide(L)'
;MVSVEEIMSKREEYNSCMIPYMKGGGESRKERFCVGAKLCSGKAGDEGEAKRLCAEAAANPKPPKKPKGKKICTLRDLEAITTCVVESIDLGSLTPENMGKIFGDALRKCSGGAPRKQRLTSAQASIAQMDPQQLKALEAIAKLSKQAEGRKW
;
A
#
# COMPACT_ATOMS: atom_id res chain seq x y z
N MET A 1 11.08 -15.44 -5.76
CA MET A 1 10.30 -14.38 -5.05
C MET A 1 11.20 -13.17 -4.98
N VAL A 2 10.82 -12.02 -5.57
CA VAL A 2 11.67 -10.82 -5.56
C VAL A 2 11.46 -10.12 -4.22
N SER A 3 12.53 -9.94 -3.44
CA SER A 3 12.46 -9.35 -2.09
C SER A 3 11.99 -7.89 -2.16
N VAL A 4 11.24 -7.43 -1.16
CA VAL A 4 10.75 -6.04 -1.09
C VAL A 4 11.91 -5.03 -1.05
N GLU A 5 13.04 -5.42 -0.46
CA GLU A 5 14.28 -4.63 -0.44
C GLU A 5 14.89 -4.47 -1.84
N GLU A 6 14.89 -5.51 -2.67
CA GLU A 6 15.29 -5.43 -4.08
C GLU A 6 14.38 -4.49 -4.88
N ILE A 7 13.07 -4.44 -4.57
CA ILE A 7 12.12 -3.57 -5.26
C ILE A 7 12.34 -2.10 -4.85
N MET A 8 12.70 -1.84 -3.59
CA MET A 8 13.00 -0.49 -3.11
C MET A 8 14.35 0.03 -3.61
N SER A 9 15.42 -0.78 -3.61
CA SER A 9 16.71 -0.33 -4.17
C SER A 9 16.62 -0.10 -5.68
N LYS A 10 15.90 -0.96 -6.43
CA LYS A 10 15.60 -0.73 -7.86
C LYS A 10 14.86 0.58 -8.12
N ARG A 11 14.05 1.06 -7.18
CA ARG A 11 13.34 2.33 -7.32
C ARG A 11 14.26 3.53 -7.09
N GLU A 12 15.12 3.47 -6.08
CA GLU A 12 16.06 4.54 -5.76
C GLU A 12 17.16 4.67 -6.82
N GLU A 13 17.66 3.54 -7.32
CA GLU A 13 18.60 3.46 -8.45
C GLU A 13 17.96 4.03 -9.72
N TYR A 14 16.73 3.64 -10.04
CA TYR A 14 15.98 4.17 -11.18
C TYR A 14 15.78 5.68 -11.07
N ASN A 15 15.35 6.17 -9.90
CA ASN A 15 15.13 7.58 -9.66
C ASN A 15 16.43 8.38 -9.84
N SER A 16 17.53 7.87 -9.29
CA SER A 16 18.86 8.50 -9.39
C SER A 16 19.33 8.56 -10.85
N CYS A 17 19.18 7.46 -11.59
CA CYS A 17 19.46 7.41 -13.03
C CYS A 17 18.62 8.41 -13.84
N MET A 18 17.36 8.66 -13.44
CA MET A 18 16.45 9.57 -14.14
C MET A 18 16.72 11.06 -13.91
N ILE A 19 17.43 11.44 -12.83
CA ILE A 19 17.66 12.86 -12.46
C ILE A 19 18.21 13.70 -13.62
N PRO A 20 19.22 13.28 -14.39
CA PRO A 20 19.75 14.05 -15.51
C PRO A 20 18.71 14.33 -16.60
N TYR A 21 17.82 13.37 -16.86
CA TYR A 21 16.79 13.44 -17.91
C TYR A 21 15.56 14.26 -17.52
N MET A 22 15.40 14.55 -16.22
CA MET A 22 14.28 15.34 -15.69
C MET A 22 14.58 16.84 -15.62
N LYS A 23 15.85 17.25 -15.73
CA LYS A 23 16.28 18.65 -15.62
C LYS A 23 15.98 19.45 -16.89
N GLY A 24 15.60 20.72 -16.72
CA GLY A 24 15.34 21.68 -17.80
C GLY A 24 13.92 21.65 -18.38
N GLY A 25 13.54 22.72 -19.08
CA GLY A 25 12.25 22.90 -19.77
C GLY A 25 12.33 22.66 -21.29
N GLY A 26 11.26 22.99 -22.02
CA GLY A 26 11.21 22.98 -23.48
C GLY A 26 10.51 21.77 -24.13
N GLU A 27 10.30 21.84 -25.45
CA GLU A 27 9.63 20.80 -26.24
C GLU A 27 10.36 19.45 -26.22
N SER A 28 11.70 19.48 -26.14
CA SER A 28 12.53 18.27 -26.04
C SER A 28 12.45 17.57 -24.67
N ARG A 29 11.76 18.14 -23.67
CA ARG A 29 11.65 17.54 -22.33
C ARG A 29 10.96 16.18 -22.37
N LYS A 30 9.91 16.02 -23.18
CA LYS A 30 9.18 14.74 -23.31
C LYS A 30 10.07 13.67 -23.93
N GLU A 31 10.85 14.03 -24.94
CA GLU A 31 11.78 13.13 -25.61
C GLU A 31 12.92 12.70 -24.67
N ARG A 32 13.58 13.66 -24.01
CA ARG A 32 14.65 13.38 -23.02
C ARG A 32 14.16 12.50 -21.88
N PHE A 33 12.96 12.77 -21.37
CA PHE A 33 12.34 11.94 -20.35
C PHE A 33 12.07 10.51 -20.87
N CYS A 34 11.57 10.37 -22.10
CA CYS A 34 11.33 9.06 -22.69
C CYS A 34 12.64 8.27 -22.85
N VAL A 35 13.69 8.90 -23.39
CA VAL A 35 15.01 8.27 -23.58
C VAL A 35 15.59 7.82 -22.24
N GLY A 36 15.60 8.71 -21.24
CA GLY A 36 16.03 8.38 -19.88
C GLY A 36 15.24 7.22 -19.28
N ALA A 37 13.91 7.22 -19.45
CA ALA A 37 13.07 6.14 -18.93
C ALA A 37 13.37 4.79 -19.59
N LYS A 38 13.74 4.76 -20.88
CA LYS A 38 14.13 3.52 -21.57
C LYS A 38 15.49 3.00 -21.11
N LEU A 39 16.47 3.88 -20.93
CA LEU A 39 17.79 3.53 -20.44
C LEU A 39 17.75 3.07 -18.97
N CYS A 40 17.17 3.88 -18.09
CA CYS A 40 17.13 3.60 -16.65
C CYS A 40 16.26 2.39 -16.29
N SER A 41 15.30 2.01 -17.15
CA SER A 41 14.53 0.76 -16.95
C SER A 41 15.14 -0.45 -17.65
N GLY A 42 16.31 -0.32 -18.30
CA GLY A 42 16.97 -1.40 -19.02
C GLY A 42 16.22 -1.87 -20.27
N LYS A 43 15.32 -1.05 -20.82
CA LYS A 43 14.54 -1.36 -22.02
C LYS A 43 15.27 -1.02 -23.32
N ALA A 44 16.37 -0.29 -23.22
CA ALA A 44 17.28 0.01 -24.30
C ALA A 44 18.71 -0.13 -23.77
N GLY A 45 19.61 -0.70 -24.58
CA GLY A 45 21.03 -0.84 -24.25
C GLY A 45 21.83 0.44 -24.46
N ASP A 46 21.35 1.34 -25.32
CA ASP A 46 22.02 2.59 -25.67
C ASP A 46 21.03 3.72 -26.03
N GLU A 47 21.56 4.94 -26.13
CA GLU A 47 20.77 6.14 -26.44
C GLU A 47 20.10 6.10 -27.82
N GLY A 48 20.74 5.47 -28.81
CA GLY A 48 20.22 5.37 -30.17
C GLY A 48 18.99 4.46 -30.23
N GLU A 49 19.06 3.31 -29.57
CA GLU A 49 17.94 2.40 -29.41
C GLU A 49 16.80 3.05 -28.61
N ALA A 50 17.13 3.76 -27.53
CA ALA A 50 16.15 4.48 -26.72
C ALA A 50 15.40 5.55 -27.53
N LYS A 51 16.12 6.34 -28.35
CA LYS A 51 15.52 7.34 -29.26
C LYS A 51 14.58 6.71 -30.27
N ARG A 52 15.00 5.60 -30.90
CA ARG A 52 14.16 4.86 -31.86
C ARG A 52 12.86 4.38 -31.21
N LEU A 53 12.93 3.76 -30.02
CA LEU A 53 11.76 3.29 -29.28
C LEU A 53 10.83 4.43 -28.85
N CYS A 54 11.38 5.61 -28.57
CA CYS A 54 10.60 6.79 -28.22
C CYS A 54 9.91 7.40 -29.44
N ALA A 55 10.59 7.47 -30.59
CA ALA A 55 10.01 7.91 -31.85
C ALA A 55 8.85 6.98 -32.30
N GLU A 56 9.05 5.66 -32.20
CA GLU A 56 8.01 4.67 -32.52
C GLU A 56 6.77 4.82 -31.62
N ALA A 57 6.98 5.06 -30.32
CA ALA A 57 5.89 5.28 -29.37
C ALA A 57 5.15 6.61 -29.60
N ALA A 58 5.84 7.64 -30.12
CA ALA A 58 5.23 8.91 -30.51
C ALA A 58 4.39 8.76 -31.79
N ALA A 59 4.85 7.94 -32.74
CA ALA A 59 4.09 7.60 -33.95
C ALA A 59 2.86 6.73 -33.66
N ASN A 60 2.93 5.87 -32.64
CA ASN A 60 1.85 4.96 -32.24
C ASN A 60 1.45 5.16 -30.77
N PRO A 61 0.74 6.26 -30.44
CA PRO A 61 0.33 6.53 -29.07
C PRO A 61 -0.64 5.43 -28.58
N LYS A 62 -0.29 4.76 -27.48
CA LYS A 62 -1.19 3.80 -26.84
C LYS A 62 -2.44 4.53 -26.34
N PRO A 63 -3.64 3.97 -26.54
CA PRO A 63 -4.86 4.58 -26.04
C PRO A 63 -4.77 4.77 -24.51
N PRO A 64 -5.27 5.89 -23.98
CA PRO A 64 -5.24 6.14 -22.55
C PRO A 64 -5.97 5.00 -21.82
N LYS A 65 -5.35 4.48 -20.77
CA LYS A 65 -6.01 3.49 -19.90
C LYS A 65 -7.27 4.13 -19.34
N LYS A 66 -8.44 3.50 -19.55
CA LYS A 66 -9.71 3.98 -19.00
C LYS A 66 -9.53 4.26 -17.50
N PRO A 67 -9.93 5.44 -17.00
CA PRO A 67 -9.85 5.72 -15.58
C PRO A 67 -10.64 4.64 -14.84
N LYS A 68 -10.03 4.04 -13.81
CA LYS A 68 -10.77 3.15 -12.91
C LYS A 68 -11.83 4.01 -12.24
N GLY A 69 -13.09 3.83 -12.62
CA GLY A 69 -14.20 4.60 -12.07
C GLY A 69 -14.17 4.51 -10.54
N LYS A 70 -14.14 5.66 -9.87
CA LYS A 70 -14.44 5.71 -8.43
C LYS A 70 -15.89 5.24 -8.33
N LYS A 71 -16.16 4.14 -7.63
CA LYS A 71 -17.53 3.74 -7.31
C LYS A 71 -18.12 4.86 -6.45
N ILE A 72 -19.01 5.65 -7.02
CA ILE A 72 -19.77 6.65 -6.28
C ILE A 72 -20.92 5.88 -5.64
N CYS A 73 -20.95 5.79 -4.30
CA CYS A 73 -22.10 5.24 -3.59
C CYS A 73 -23.28 6.21 -3.78
N THR A 74 -24.41 5.70 -4.25
CA THR A 74 -25.67 6.45 -4.35
C THR A 74 -26.35 6.54 -2.98
N LEU A 75 -27.33 7.43 -2.82
CA LEU A 75 -28.11 7.54 -1.57
C LEU A 75 -28.84 6.22 -1.21
N ARG A 76 -29.30 5.46 -2.21
CA ARG A 76 -29.87 4.12 -2.02
C ARG A 76 -28.83 3.12 -1.50
N ASP A 77 -27.58 3.24 -1.94
CA ASP A 77 -26.50 2.40 -1.42
C ASP A 77 -26.21 2.77 0.04
N LEU A 78 -26.35 4.04 0.43
CA LEU A 78 -26.11 4.48 1.80
C LEU A 78 -27.13 3.88 2.78
N GLU A 79 -28.41 3.89 2.42
CA GLU A 79 -29.49 3.32 3.24
C GLU A 79 -29.30 1.81 3.42
N ALA A 80 -29.08 1.08 2.32
CA ALA A 80 -28.83 -0.35 2.35
C ALA A 80 -27.56 -0.73 3.16
N ILE A 81 -26.48 0.04 3.01
CA ILE A 81 -25.25 -0.15 3.77
C ILE A 81 -25.50 0.09 5.26
N THR A 82 -26.23 1.15 5.61
CA THR A 82 -26.49 1.50 7.01
C THR A 82 -27.31 0.41 7.69
N THR A 83 -28.39 -0.07 7.04
CA THR A 83 -29.21 -1.17 7.55
C THR A 83 -28.38 -2.43 7.74
N CYS A 84 -27.58 -2.82 6.75
CA CYS A 84 -26.69 -3.98 6.85
C CYS A 84 -25.65 -3.85 7.97
N VAL A 85 -25.09 -2.66 8.20
CA VAL A 85 -24.11 -2.41 9.26
C VAL A 85 -24.74 -2.57 10.63
N VAL A 86 -25.94 -2.01 10.84
CA VAL A 86 -26.66 -2.13 12.11
C VAL A 86 -27.01 -3.59 12.40
N GLU A 87 -27.44 -4.35 11.40
CA GLU A 87 -27.73 -5.79 11.55
C GLU A 87 -26.48 -6.65 11.76
N SER A 88 -25.31 -6.20 11.28
CA SER A 88 -24.07 -6.97 11.32
C SER A 88 -23.24 -6.74 12.59
N ILE A 89 -23.62 -5.78 13.44
CA ILE A 89 -22.87 -5.43 14.65
C ILE A 89 -23.54 -6.04 15.86
N ASP A 90 -22.80 -6.86 16.60
CA ASP A 90 -23.22 -7.33 17.91
C ASP A 90 -22.86 -6.31 18.99
N LEU A 91 -23.89 -5.60 19.48
CA LEU A 91 -23.79 -4.60 20.54
C LEU A 91 -23.25 -5.18 21.86
N GLY A 92 -23.39 -6.49 22.10
CA GLY A 92 -22.86 -7.14 23.31
C GLY A 92 -21.34 -7.29 23.32
N SER A 93 -20.69 -7.21 22.15
CA SER A 93 -19.24 -7.36 21.98
C SER A 93 -18.48 -6.04 21.88
N LEU A 94 -19.20 -4.90 21.94
CA LEU A 94 -18.66 -3.57 21.71
C LEU A 94 -17.93 -3.03 22.94
N THR A 95 -16.65 -2.75 22.76
CA THR A 95 -15.80 -2.03 23.73
C THR A 95 -15.18 -0.79 23.08
N PRO A 96 -14.78 0.22 23.86
CA PRO A 96 -14.12 1.43 23.31
C PRO A 96 -12.89 1.11 22.46
N GLU A 97 -12.17 0.03 22.78
CA GLU A 97 -10.93 -0.39 22.12
C GLU A 97 -11.18 -1.13 20.81
N ASN A 98 -12.34 -1.79 20.65
CA ASN A 98 -12.64 -2.62 19.48
C ASN A 98 -13.67 -1.99 18.52
N MET A 99 -14.35 -0.91 18.95
CA MET A 99 -15.41 -0.24 18.20
C MET A 99 -14.99 0.11 16.77
N GLY A 100 -13.84 0.78 16.60
CA GLY A 100 -13.37 1.18 15.28
C GLY A 100 -13.10 0.00 14.33
N LYS A 101 -12.68 -1.14 14.87
CA LYS A 101 -12.45 -2.36 14.09
C LYS A 101 -13.77 -3.01 13.68
N ILE A 102 -14.69 -3.18 14.64
CA ILE A 102 -16.00 -3.80 14.42
C ILE A 102 -16.81 -3.03 13.39
N PHE A 103 -16.96 -1.70 13.57
CA PHE A 103 -17.66 -0.85 12.60
C PHE A 103 -16.97 -0.83 11.23
N GLY A 104 -15.63 -0.79 11.21
CA GLY A 104 -14.86 -0.78 9.97
C GLY A 104 -15.01 -2.09 9.16
N ASP A 105 -15.13 -3.23 9.84
CA ASP A 105 -15.32 -4.53 9.21
C ASP A 105 -16.76 -4.75 8.76
N ALA A 106 -17.75 -4.34 9.56
CA ALA A 106 -19.16 -4.32 9.17
C ALA A 106 -19.39 -3.44 7.94
N LEU A 107 -18.84 -2.22 7.94
CA LEU A 107 -18.96 -1.30 6.80
C LEU A 107 -18.33 -1.88 5.53
N ARG A 108 -17.18 -2.55 5.64
CA ARG A 108 -16.55 -3.22 4.48
C ARG A 108 -17.40 -4.37 3.94
N LYS A 109 -17.91 -5.23 4.83
CA LYS A 109 -18.77 -6.35 4.46
C LYS A 109 -20.01 -5.85 3.71
N CYS A 110 -20.66 -4.81 4.23
CA CYS A 110 -21.88 -4.25 3.68
C CYS A 110 -21.67 -3.40 2.43
N SER A 111 -20.51 -2.77 2.25
CA SER A 111 -20.20 -1.96 1.06
C SER A 111 -19.59 -2.77 -0.11
N GLY A 112 -19.44 -4.10 0.04
CA GLY A 112 -18.78 -4.95 -0.95
C GLY A 112 -17.29 -4.64 -1.14
N GLY A 113 -16.66 -4.08 -0.11
CA GLY A 113 -15.22 -3.78 -0.10
C GLY A 113 -14.42 -5.08 0.01
N ALA A 114 -13.43 -5.25 -0.87
CA ALA A 114 -12.50 -6.39 -0.75
C ALA A 114 -11.83 -6.37 0.64
N PRO A 115 -11.62 -7.55 1.27
CA PRO A 115 -10.96 -7.61 2.57
C PRO A 115 -9.61 -6.91 2.47
N ARG A 116 -9.38 -5.94 3.36
CA ARG A 116 -8.08 -5.28 3.45
C ARG A 116 -7.09 -6.39 3.75
N LYS A 117 -6.17 -6.69 2.84
CA LYS A 117 -4.95 -7.40 3.19
C LYS A 117 -4.32 -6.55 4.29
N GLN A 118 -4.51 -6.93 5.55
CA GLN A 118 -3.79 -6.31 6.63
C GLN A 118 -2.32 -6.48 6.23
N ARG A 119 -1.64 -5.37 5.96
CA ARG A 119 -0.20 -5.37 6.06
C ARG A 119 0.03 -5.63 7.55
N LEU A 120 0.18 -6.90 7.92
CA LEU A 120 0.75 -7.24 9.22
C LEU A 120 2.05 -6.46 9.27
N THR A 121 2.15 -5.57 10.24
CA THR A 121 3.46 -5.01 10.57
C THR A 121 4.37 -6.17 10.92
N SER A 122 5.68 -6.04 10.70
CA SER A 122 6.66 -7.07 11.08
C SER A 122 6.42 -7.58 12.51
N ALA A 123 6.07 -6.68 13.43
CA ALA A 123 5.66 -7.01 14.80
C ALA A 123 4.44 -7.93 14.88
N GLN A 124 3.37 -7.66 14.12
CA GLN A 124 2.17 -8.51 14.11
C GLN A 124 2.43 -9.87 13.45
N ALA A 125 3.31 -9.94 12.46
CA ALA A 125 3.71 -11.19 11.83
C ALA A 125 4.56 -12.05 12.78
N SER A 126 5.46 -11.43 13.54
CA SER A 126 6.25 -12.10 14.58
C SER A 126 5.37 -12.66 15.70
N ILE A 127 4.36 -11.90 16.15
CA ILE A 127 3.43 -12.36 17.20
C ILE A 127 2.57 -13.54 16.71
N ALA A 128 2.20 -13.59 15.43
CA ALA A 128 1.42 -14.69 14.85
C ALA A 128 2.22 -16.00 14.70
N GLN A 129 3.56 -15.95 14.76
CA GLN A 129 4.45 -17.11 14.69
C GLN A 129 4.98 -17.55 16.05
N MET A 130 4.62 -16.85 17.13
CA MET A 130 5.06 -17.19 18.48
C MET A 130 4.25 -18.36 19.05
N ASP A 131 4.98 -19.31 19.65
CA ASP A 131 4.38 -20.41 20.39
C ASP A 131 3.56 -19.86 21.59
N PRO A 132 2.40 -20.47 21.95
CA PRO A 132 1.57 -20.02 23.07
C PRO A 132 2.31 -19.91 24.40
N GLN A 133 3.38 -20.69 24.61
CA GLN A 133 4.24 -20.58 25.79
C GLN A 133 5.03 -19.26 25.81
N GLN A 134 5.48 -18.77 24.64
CA GLN A 134 6.22 -17.52 24.53
C GLN A 134 5.33 -16.29 24.73
N LEU A 135 4.07 -16.34 24.29
CA LEU A 135 3.09 -15.30 24.60
C LEU A 135 2.88 -15.17 26.12
N LYS A 136 2.70 -16.29 26.81
CA LYS A 136 2.54 -16.29 28.29
C LYS A 136 3.78 -15.76 29.00
N ALA A 137 4.98 -16.07 28.49
CA ALA A 137 6.23 -15.53 29.04
C ALA A 137 6.33 -14.01 28.86
N LEU A 138 5.98 -13.49 27.68
CA LEU A 138 5.94 -12.04 27.41
C LEU A 138 4.90 -11.31 28.29
N GLU A 139 3.72 -11.89 28.49
CA GLU A 139 2.72 -11.35 29.41
C GLU A 139 3.19 -11.35 30.87
N ALA A 140 3.91 -12.39 31.30
CA ALA A 140 4.50 -12.45 32.63
C ALA A 140 5.59 -11.38 32.82
N ILE A 141 6.45 -11.18 31.82
CA ILE A 141 7.49 -10.14 31.84
C ILE A 141 6.86 -8.74 31.87
N ALA A 142 5.81 -8.50 31.09
CA ALA A 142 5.08 -7.22 31.08
C ALA A 142 4.35 -6.93 32.42
N LYS A 143 3.87 -7.97 33.11
CA LYS A 143 3.31 -7.83 34.47
C LYS A 143 4.38 -7.49 35.49
N LEU A 144 5.56 -8.12 35.39
CA LEU A 144 6.69 -7.85 36.27
C LEU A 144 7.27 -6.45 36.06
N SER A 145 7.37 -5.98 34.81
CA SER A 145 7.85 -4.62 34.51
C SER A 145 6.92 -3.55 35.09
N LYS A 146 5.59 -3.72 34.97
CA LYS A 146 4.61 -2.82 35.60
C LYS A 146 4.67 -2.83 37.13
N GLN A 147 4.96 -3.98 37.75
CA GLN A 147 5.16 -4.05 39.20
C GLN A 147 6.46 -3.35 39.65
N ALA A 148 7.50 -3.36 38.81
CA ALA A 148 8.76 -2.67 39.09
C ALA A 148 8.63 -1.14 38.96
N GLU A 149 7.89 -0.64 37.97
CA GLU A 149 7.63 0.81 37.82
C GLU A 149 6.73 1.39 38.93
N GLY A 150 5.93 0.56 39.60
CA GLY A 150 5.10 0.94 40.74
C GLY A 150 5.86 1.03 42.08
N ARG A 151 7.11 0.55 42.17
CA ARG A 151 7.99 0.73 43.34
C ARG A 151 8.99 1.85 43.08
N LYS A 152 8.50 3.09 43.01
CA LYS A 152 9.37 4.23 43.31
C LYS A 152 9.66 4.21 44.81
N TRP A 153 10.93 4.12 45.17
CA TRP A 153 11.43 4.44 46.50
C TRP A 153 11.29 5.94 46.75
#